data_AF-A0A6L6EVQ5-F1
#
_entry.id   AF-A0A6L6EVQ5-F1
#
_cell.length_a   1.000
_cell.length_b   1.000
_cell.length_c   1.000
_cell.angle_alpha   90.00
_cell.angle_beta   90.00
_cell.angle_gamma   90.00
#
_symmetry.space_group_name_H-M   'P 1'
#
loop_
_entity.id
_entity.type
_entity.pdbx_description
1 polymer ?
#
loop_
_entity_poly.entity_id
_entity_poly.type
_entity_poly.pdbx_seq_one_letter_code
_entity_poly.pdbx_strand_id
1 'polypeptide(L)'
;MAFDRETTTTDVDAMYGANPDVEKAARTIAYRNGWPENWLNDQVKQFASHFDTAEDWINFDVRDGVAIRVAGARLLLAMKLLAARGRRDSQDIDCLLDACAIKDVDGAIAIFDRYYPEEELSERALRQLNDRFGGSATV
;
A
#
# COMPACT_ATOMS: atom_id res chain seq x y z
N MET A 1 18.53 -8.13 -5.09
CA MET A 1 17.30 -8.81 -5.54
C MET A 1 16.52 -7.80 -6.36
N ALA A 2 16.34 -8.06 -7.65
CA ALA A 2 15.58 -7.20 -8.54
C ALA A 2 14.10 -7.51 -8.33
N PHE A 3 13.30 -6.50 -7.97
CA PHE A 3 11.84 -6.62 -8.05
C PHE A 3 11.49 -6.92 -9.50
N ASP A 4 10.85 -8.06 -9.71
CA ASP A 4 10.39 -8.49 -11.02
C ASP A 4 9.39 -7.45 -11.53
N ARG A 5 9.80 -6.69 -12.55
CA ARG A 5 9.05 -5.56 -13.13
C ARG A 5 7.80 -6.00 -13.88
N GLU A 6 7.53 -7.31 -13.96
CA GLU A 6 6.45 -7.88 -14.77
C GLU A 6 5.05 -7.67 -14.19
N THR A 7 4.90 -7.17 -12.95
CA THR A 7 3.64 -6.59 -12.47
C THR A 7 3.70 -5.07 -12.54
N THR A 8 3.84 -4.53 -13.76
CA THR A 8 3.82 -3.07 -13.97
C THR A 8 2.43 -2.53 -13.65
N THR A 9 2.24 -1.96 -12.45
CA THR A 9 1.05 -1.14 -12.18
C THR A 9 1.09 0.00 -13.20
N THR A 10 0.07 0.07 -14.06
CA THR A 10 0.01 1.07 -15.14
C THR A 10 -0.52 2.42 -14.61
N ASP A 11 -0.94 2.40 -13.35
CA ASP A 11 -1.55 3.47 -12.60
C ASP A 11 -0.86 3.71 -11.26
N VAL A 12 -1.03 4.94 -10.77
CA VAL A 12 -0.57 5.47 -9.50
C VAL A 12 -1.81 5.83 -8.70
N ASP A 13 -1.98 5.18 -7.56
CA ASP A 13 -3.01 5.56 -6.61
C ASP A 13 -2.50 6.71 -5.72
N ALA A 14 -3.29 7.77 -5.57
CA ALA A 14 -2.92 8.95 -4.80
C ALA A 14 -4.09 9.48 -3.97
N MET A 15 -3.78 9.95 -2.76
CA MET A 15 -4.73 10.70 -1.94
C MET A 15 -4.64 12.18 -2.28
N TYR A 16 -5.60 12.68 -3.05
CA TYR A 16 -5.78 14.11 -3.30
C TYR A 16 -7.24 14.52 -3.04
N GLY A 17 -7.45 15.76 -2.61
CA GLY A 17 -8.79 16.32 -2.51
C GLY A 17 -9.46 16.26 -3.89
N ALA A 18 -10.72 15.84 -3.95
CA ALA A 18 -11.48 15.80 -5.21
C ALA A 18 -11.46 17.22 -5.81
N ASN A 19 -10.62 17.41 -6.83
CA ASN A 19 -10.34 18.69 -7.41
C ASN A 19 -10.38 18.54 -8.93
N PRO A 20 -11.40 19.12 -9.60
CA PRO A 20 -11.56 19.06 -11.04
C PRO A 20 -10.31 19.50 -11.82
N ASP A 21 -9.51 20.41 -11.26
CA ASP A 21 -8.27 20.89 -11.89
C ASP A 21 -7.18 19.82 -11.87
N VAL A 22 -7.05 19.06 -10.77
CA VAL A 22 -6.10 17.93 -10.66
C VAL A 22 -6.49 16.84 -11.64
N GLU A 23 -7.77 16.48 -11.72
CA GLU A 23 -8.25 15.47 -12.66
C GLU A 23 -8.06 15.88 -14.12
N LYS A 24 -8.33 17.16 -14.44
CA LYS A 24 -8.10 17.71 -15.78
C LYS A 24 -6.62 17.70 -16.14
N ALA A 25 -5.75 18.04 -15.19
CA ALA A 25 -4.30 17.97 -15.37
C ALA A 25 -3.84 16.53 -15.60
N ALA A 26 -4.31 15.58 -14.79
CA ALA A 26 -4.03 14.15 -14.93
C ALA A 26 -4.43 13.62 -16.32
N ARG A 27 -5.64 13.92 -16.80
CA ARG A 27 -6.09 13.54 -18.15
C ARG A 27 -5.24 14.17 -19.26
N THR A 28 -4.83 15.43 -19.07
CA THR A 28 -3.96 16.12 -20.04
C THR A 28 -2.59 15.45 -20.14
N ILE A 29 -2.01 15.05 -19.00
CA ILE A 29 -0.75 14.31 -18.95
C ILE A 29 -0.93 12.92 -19.59
N ALA A 30 -2.04 12.24 -19.32
CA ALA A 30 -2.35 10.93 -19.90
C ALA A 30 -2.34 10.98 -21.43
N TYR A 31 -3.10 11.94 -21.99
CA TYR A 31 -3.18 12.15 -23.43
C TYR A 31 -1.81 12.43 -24.07
N ARG A 32 -0.99 13.27 -23.44
CA ARG A 32 0.35 13.63 -23.96
C ARG A 32 1.33 12.46 -23.98
N ASN A 33 1.18 11.52 -23.04
CA ASN A 33 2.09 10.38 -22.90
C ASN A 33 1.52 9.06 -23.45
N GLY A 34 0.28 9.07 -23.95
CA GLY A 34 -0.41 7.84 -24.40
C GLY A 34 -0.73 6.88 -23.26
N TRP A 35 -0.93 7.39 -22.04
CA TRP A 35 -1.27 6.58 -20.87
C TRP A 35 -2.79 6.42 -20.71
N PRO A 36 -3.26 5.40 -19.96
CA PRO A 36 -4.66 5.31 -19.56
C PRO A 36 -5.12 6.57 -18.83
N GLU A 37 -6.36 7.02 -19.03
CA GLU A 37 -6.87 8.24 -18.37
C GLU A 37 -6.88 8.15 -16.84
N ASN A 38 -6.98 6.94 -16.31
CA ASN A 38 -6.96 6.62 -14.88
C ASN A 38 -5.55 6.28 -14.35
N TRP A 39 -4.48 6.65 -15.07
CA TRP A 39 -3.10 6.45 -14.60
C TRP A 39 -2.82 7.14 -13.27
N LEU A 40 -3.60 8.17 -12.91
CA LEU A 40 -3.64 8.76 -11.58
C LEU A 40 -5.08 8.67 -11.08
N ASN A 41 -5.30 7.99 -9.96
CA ASN A 41 -6.63 7.80 -9.41
C ASN A 41 -6.60 7.86 -7.87
N ASP A 42 -7.77 7.93 -7.23
CA ASP A 42 -7.91 8.07 -5.79
C ASP A 42 -8.51 6.82 -5.10
N GLN A 43 -8.45 5.65 -5.76
CA GLN A 43 -9.01 4.40 -5.25
C GLN A 43 -8.36 3.95 -3.94
N VAL A 44 -7.14 4.40 -3.65
CA VAL A 44 -6.46 4.13 -2.37
C VAL A 44 -7.18 4.74 -1.16
N LYS A 45 -8.05 5.74 -1.34
CA LYS A 45 -8.78 6.40 -0.24
C LYS A 45 -9.55 5.42 0.64
N GLN A 46 -10.10 4.35 0.07
CA GLN A 46 -10.85 3.34 0.83
C GLN A 46 -9.94 2.52 1.78
N PHE A 47 -8.62 2.54 1.56
CA PHE A 47 -7.63 1.88 2.40
C PHE A 47 -6.84 2.89 3.23
N ALA A 48 -7.17 4.18 3.19
CA ALA A 48 -6.49 5.17 4.02
C ALA A 48 -6.82 4.91 5.49
N SER A 49 -5.79 4.87 6.33
CA SER A 49 -5.98 4.83 7.78
C SER A 49 -6.42 6.21 8.28
N HIS A 50 -7.27 6.24 9.31
CA HIS A 50 -7.59 7.47 10.06
C HIS A 50 -6.70 7.63 11.31
N PHE A 51 -5.83 6.66 11.57
CA PHE A 51 -4.97 6.56 12.75
C PHE A 51 -3.48 6.69 12.39
N ASP A 52 -3.18 7.04 11.15
CA ASP A 52 -1.84 7.38 10.72
C ASP A 52 -1.42 8.77 11.22
N THR A 53 -0.12 9.00 11.26
CA THR A 53 0.47 10.27 11.69
C THR A 53 1.42 10.80 10.63
N ALA A 54 1.83 12.07 10.77
CA ALA A 54 2.81 12.65 9.84
C ALA A 54 4.13 11.85 9.78
N GLU A 55 4.50 11.11 10.82
CA GLU A 55 5.71 10.29 10.87
C GLU A 55 5.57 8.99 10.07
N ASP A 56 4.33 8.55 9.81
CA ASP A 56 4.05 7.36 9.00
C ASP A 56 4.18 7.63 7.48
N TRP A 57 4.47 8.87 7.10
CA TRP A 57 4.63 9.31 5.71
C TRP A 57 6.01 9.90 5.45
N ILE A 58 6.69 9.38 4.44
CA ILE A 58 8.02 9.80 4.01
C ILE A 58 7.89 10.86 2.91
N ASN A 59 8.54 12.01 3.07
CA ASN A 59 8.63 13.01 2.01
C ASN A 59 9.51 12.48 0.88
N PHE A 60 8.91 12.24 -0.28
CA PHE A 60 9.60 11.74 -1.46
C PHE A 60 10.15 12.87 -2.32
N ASP A 61 9.33 13.89 -2.60
CA ASP A 61 9.74 15.07 -3.35
C ASP A 61 8.89 16.28 -2.95
N VAL A 62 9.47 17.47 -2.96
CA VAL A 62 8.75 18.71 -2.69
C VAL A 62 9.23 19.77 -3.68
N ARG A 63 8.37 20.17 -4.62
CA ARG A 63 8.71 21.13 -5.68
C ARG A 63 7.52 22.03 -5.99
N ASP A 64 7.79 23.31 -6.18
CA ASP A 64 6.81 24.28 -6.69
C ASP A 64 5.46 24.28 -5.94
N GLY A 65 5.50 24.11 -4.61
CA GLY A 65 4.30 24.06 -3.76
C GLY A 65 3.56 22.71 -3.75
N VAL A 66 4.09 21.69 -4.42
CA VAL A 66 3.58 20.31 -4.42
C VAL A 66 4.50 19.43 -3.59
N ALA A 67 3.94 18.72 -2.61
CA ALA A 67 4.65 17.71 -1.83
C ALA A 67 4.13 16.31 -2.19
N ILE A 68 5.04 15.43 -2.58
CA ILE A 68 4.80 14.01 -2.80
C ILE A 68 5.29 13.27 -1.56
N ARG A 69 4.39 12.53 -0.94
CA ARG A 69 4.67 11.71 0.24
C ARG A 69 4.31 10.27 -0.07
N VAL A 70 5.08 9.34 0.46
CA VAL A 70 4.83 7.89 0.33
C VAL A 70 4.61 7.30 1.72
N ALA A 71 3.72 6.32 1.80
CA ALA A 71 3.49 5.60 3.05
C ALA A 71 4.78 4.88 3.48
N GLY A 72 5.16 5.02 4.75
CA GLY A 72 6.22 4.24 5.34
C GLY A 72 5.88 2.75 5.34
N ALA A 73 6.89 1.89 5.47
CA ALA A 73 6.72 0.44 5.31
C ALA A 73 5.64 -0.15 6.22
N ARG A 74 5.50 0.33 7.47
CA ARG A 74 4.50 -0.15 8.43
C ARG A 74 3.07 0.23 8.03
N LEU A 75 2.84 1.48 7.62
CA LEU A 75 1.55 1.94 7.13
C LEU A 75 1.19 1.19 5.84
N LEU A 76 2.15 1.06 4.92
CA LEU A 76 1.93 0.35 3.67
C LEU A 76 1.64 -1.14 3.89
N LEU A 77 2.29 -1.78 4.87
CA LEU A 77 1.98 -3.16 5.28
C LEU A 77 0.54 -3.27 5.75
N ALA A 78 0.10 -2.39 6.64
CA ALA A 78 -1.27 -2.40 7.14
C ALA A 78 -2.30 -2.19 6.01
N MET A 79 -2.05 -1.24 5.10
CA MET A 79 -2.91 -1.02 3.93
C MET A 79 -2.99 -2.25 3.03
N LYS A 80 -1.87 -2.96 2.83
CA LYS A 80 -1.84 -4.20 2.04
C LYS A 80 -2.56 -5.34 2.73
N LEU A 81 -2.47 -5.45 4.06
CA LEU A 81 -3.22 -6.41 4.86
C LEU A 81 -4.73 -6.14 4.85
N LEU A 82 -5.14 -4.87 4.85
CA LEU A 82 -6.55 -4.48 4.70
C LEU A 82 -7.09 -4.87 3.31
N ALA A 83 -6.32 -4.61 2.26
CA ALA A 83 -6.74 -4.92 0.89
C ALA A 83 -6.71 -6.42 0.56
N ALA A 84 -5.66 -7.12 0.99
CA ALA A 84 -5.43 -8.57 0.87
C ALA A 84 -5.90 -9.21 -0.45
N ARG A 85 -5.61 -8.61 -1.62
CA ARG A 85 -6.14 -9.04 -2.93
C ARG A 85 -5.44 -10.27 -3.52
N GLY A 86 -4.96 -11.17 -2.68
CA GLY A 86 -4.39 -12.44 -3.12
C GLY A 86 -3.02 -12.35 -3.72
N ARG A 87 -2.80 -13.07 -4.83
CA ARG A 87 -1.48 -13.17 -5.47
C ARG A 87 -0.87 -11.80 -5.80
N ARG A 88 -1.71 -10.78 -6.02
CA ARG A 88 -1.28 -9.41 -6.26
C ARG A 88 -0.60 -8.79 -5.04
N ASP A 89 -1.19 -8.95 -3.86
CA ASP A 89 -0.67 -8.33 -2.63
C ASP A 89 0.25 -9.28 -1.85
N SER A 90 0.26 -10.59 -2.17
CA SER A 90 0.97 -11.56 -1.34
C SER A 90 2.48 -11.32 -1.30
N GLN A 91 3.11 -11.09 -2.45
CA GLN A 91 4.54 -10.79 -2.51
C GLN A 91 4.88 -9.46 -1.83
N ASP A 92 4.04 -8.44 -2.01
CA ASP A 92 4.22 -7.14 -1.36
C ASP A 92 4.15 -7.27 0.16
N ILE A 93 3.15 -7.99 0.68
CA ILE A 93 3.00 -8.24 2.13
C ILE A 93 4.24 -8.96 2.67
N ASP A 94 4.73 -10.00 1.99
CA ASP A 94 5.92 -10.73 2.46
C ASP A 94 7.17 -9.84 2.49
N CYS A 95 7.40 -9.05 1.44
CA CYS A 95 8.49 -8.07 1.41
C CYS A 95 8.36 -7.00 2.49
N LEU A 96 7.14 -6.55 2.78
CA LEU A 96 6.87 -5.54 3.81
C LEU A 96 7.00 -6.10 5.22
N LEU A 97 6.65 -7.37 5.45
CA LEU A 97 6.91 -8.07 6.71
C LEU A 97 8.42 -8.13 6.98
N ASP A 98 9.21 -8.47 5.97
CA ASP A 98 10.67 -8.51 6.07
C ASP A 98 11.26 -7.10 6.32
N ALA A 99 10.81 -6.10 5.56
CA ALA A 99 11.25 -4.71 5.71
C ALA A 99 10.90 -4.11 7.07
N CYS A 100 9.77 -4.52 7.66
CA CYS A 100 9.34 -4.13 9.00
C CYS A 100 9.94 -5.00 10.12
N ALA A 101 10.74 -6.01 9.76
CA ALA A 101 11.32 -7.01 10.65
C ALA A 101 10.29 -7.75 11.53
N ILE A 102 9.07 -7.97 11.01
CA ILE A 102 8.02 -8.74 11.69
C ILE A 102 8.36 -10.23 11.67
N LYS A 103 8.14 -10.92 12.79
CA LYS A 103 8.62 -12.29 13.01
C LYS A 103 7.53 -13.33 13.15
N ASP A 104 6.31 -12.90 13.42
CA ASP A 104 5.18 -13.75 13.71
C ASP A 104 3.86 -13.08 13.28
N VAL A 105 2.79 -13.88 13.33
CA VAL A 105 1.43 -13.46 13.02
C VAL A 105 0.98 -12.34 13.97
N ASP A 106 1.28 -12.48 15.26
CA ASP A 106 0.88 -11.50 16.29
C ASP A 106 1.51 -10.13 16.05
N GLY A 107 2.78 -10.07 15.62
CA GLY A 107 3.45 -8.82 15.26
C GLY A 107 2.84 -8.16 14.02
N ALA A 108 2.36 -8.95 13.05
CA ALA A 108 1.66 -8.42 11.88
C ALA A 108 0.28 -7.86 12.27
N ILE A 109 -0.46 -8.57 13.13
CA ILE A 109 -1.74 -8.12 13.69
C ILE A 109 -1.55 -6.82 14.46
N ALA A 110 -0.53 -6.73 15.33
CA ALA A 110 -0.27 -5.51 16.09
C ALA A 110 0.02 -4.29 15.20
N ILE A 111 0.67 -4.48 14.04
CA ILE A 111 0.83 -3.40 13.06
C ILE A 111 -0.50 -3.04 12.41
N PHE A 112 -1.31 -4.03 12.02
CA PHE A 112 -2.62 -3.79 11.44
C PHE A 112 -3.54 -3.01 12.40
N ASP A 113 -3.67 -3.49 13.64
CA ASP A 113 -4.52 -2.88 14.67
C ASP A 113 -4.11 -1.45 15.02
N ARG A 114 -2.81 -1.12 14.90
CA ARG A 114 -2.32 0.26 15.09
C ARG A 114 -3.01 1.23 14.12
N TYR A 115 -3.24 0.81 12.87
CA TYR A 115 -3.77 1.67 11.82
C TYR A 115 -5.27 1.45 11.55
N TYR A 116 -5.82 0.29 11.92
CA TYR A 116 -7.21 -0.06 11.73
C TYR A 116 -7.81 -0.76 12.96
N PRO A 117 -7.86 -0.09 14.13
CA PRO A 117 -8.31 -0.70 15.40
C PRO A 117 -9.78 -1.12 15.42
N GLU A 118 -10.57 -0.67 14.44
CA GLU A 118 -12.00 -0.97 14.29
C GLU A 118 -12.27 -2.00 13.19
N GLU A 119 -11.24 -2.43 12.46
CA GLU A 119 -11.35 -3.39 11.37
C GLU A 119 -10.85 -4.76 11.80
N GLU A 120 -11.36 -5.81 11.16
CA GLU A 120 -10.83 -7.16 11.33
C GLU A 120 -10.04 -7.57 10.09
N LEU A 121 -8.93 -8.27 10.30
CA LEU A 121 -8.21 -8.88 9.18
C LEU A 121 -9.12 -9.89 8.47
N SER A 122 -9.16 -9.79 7.14
CA SER A 122 -9.84 -10.80 6.34
C SER A 122 -9.22 -12.18 6.58
N GLU A 123 -10.03 -13.25 6.47
CA GLU A 123 -9.51 -14.63 6.54
C GLU A 123 -8.37 -14.88 5.55
N ARG A 124 -8.38 -14.15 4.42
CA ARG A 124 -7.36 -14.24 3.40
C ARG A 124 -6.01 -13.70 3.88
N ALA A 125 -6.01 -12.54 4.53
CA ALA A 125 -4.82 -11.97 5.14
C ALA A 125 -4.28 -12.89 6.23
N LEU A 126 -5.15 -13.40 7.10
CA LEU A 126 -4.78 -14.35 8.16
C LEU A 126 -4.18 -15.64 7.61
N ARG A 127 -4.78 -16.23 6.55
CA ARG A 127 -4.21 -17.40 5.87
C ARG A 127 -2.81 -17.11 5.34
N GLN A 128 -2.61 -15.97 4.68
CA GLN A 128 -1.29 -15.60 4.19
C GLN A 128 -0.26 -15.49 5.32
N LEU A 129 -0.61 -14.81 6.42
CA LEU A 129 0.27 -14.67 7.58
C LEU A 129 0.63 -16.05 8.17
N ASN A 130 -0.36 -16.93 8.31
CA ASN A 130 -0.14 -18.30 8.77
C ASN A 130 0.73 -19.11 7.81
N ASP A 131 0.58 -18.97 6.49
CA ASP A 131 1.44 -19.64 5.51
C ASP A 131 2.88 -19.13 5.61
N ARG A 132 3.07 -17.82 5.79
CA ARG A 132 4.37 -17.15 5.88
C ARG A 132 5.14 -17.52 7.16
N PHE A 133 4.46 -17.67 8.29
CA PHE A 133 5.08 -17.88 9.61
C PHE A 133 4.92 -19.31 10.16
N GLY A 134 3.91 -20.06 9.72
CA GLY A 134 3.65 -21.45 10.13
C GLY A 134 4.42 -22.50 9.32
N GLY A 135 5.07 -22.10 8.22
CA GLY A 135 5.86 -22.97 7.36
C GLY A 135 7.31 -23.20 7.82
N SER A 136 7.53 -23.79 9.01
CA SER A 136 8.72 -24.60 9.35
C SER A 136 8.56 -25.29 10.71
N ALA A 137 7.76 -26.35 10.72
CA ALA A 137 7.96 -27.47 11.63
C ALA A 137 8.14 -28.73 10.77
N THR A 138 9.28 -28.81 10.07
CA THR A 138 9.75 -30.10 9.55
C THR A 138 10.61 -30.73 10.64
N VAL A 139 10.07 -31.79 11.23
CA VAL A 139 10.75 -32.75 12.11
C VAL A 139 11.94 -33.38 11.40
#